data_AF-A0A090FE63-F1
#
_entry.id   AF-A0A090FE63-F1
#
_cell.length_a   1.000
_cell.length_b   1.000
_cell.length_c   1.000
_cell.angle_alpha   90.00
_cell.angle_beta   90.00
_cell.angle_gamma   90.00
#
_symmetry.space_group_name_H-M   'P 1'
#
loop_
_entity.id
_entity.type
_entity.pdbx_description
1 polymer ?
#
loop_
_entity_poly.entity_id
_entity_poly.type
_entity_poly.pdbx_seq_one_letter_code
_entity_poly.pdbx_strand_id
1 'polypeptide(L)'
;MDRKRIGVSLAVSAIALACMSSTAYSAGKCSPESYSQARSAMTTRLLATGDSKAQASFLMRNTDRMTFALRGDKLNDRAKACGIDSARAYVLGCLDKQLFPVGAGSSSPLDQTKLTPGFWGRKRLSVRELLFIGHFHACLGAAKEFLFRG
;
A
#
# COMPACT_ATOMS: atom_id res chain seq x y z
N MET A 1 68.38 5.62 38.71
CA MET A 1 68.32 4.22 39.16
C MET A 1 66.86 3.85 39.34
N ASP A 2 66.46 2.74 38.72
CA ASP A 2 65.32 1.85 39.05
C ASP A 2 63.89 2.43 39.14
N ARG A 3 62.81 1.81 38.65
CA ARG A 3 62.56 0.56 37.91
C ARG A 3 61.09 0.59 37.47
N LYS A 4 60.84 0.12 36.25
CA LYS A 4 59.57 -0.34 35.65
C LYS A 4 58.36 -0.49 36.58
N ARG A 5 57.18 -0.04 36.12
CA ARG A 5 56.02 -0.95 35.93
C ARG A 5 55.09 -0.47 34.82
N ILE A 6 54.96 -1.35 33.84
CA ILE A 6 54.05 -1.34 32.71
C ILE A 6 52.66 -1.65 33.24
N GLY A 7 51.65 -0.90 32.80
CA GLY A 7 50.23 -1.19 33.00
C GLY A 7 49.45 -0.93 31.73
N VAL A 8 49.54 -1.86 30.77
CA VAL A 8 48.62 -1.95 29.64
C VAL A 8 47.37 -2.70 30.12
N SER A 9 46.19 -2.13 29.92
CA SER A 9 44.90 -2.85 29.81
C SER A 9 43.90 -1.90 29.16
N LEU A 10 43.86 -1.89 27.83
CA LEU A 10 42.87 -2.57 26.99
C LEU A 10 41.45 -2.03 27.19
N ALA A 11 41.07 -1.18 26.23
CA ALA A 11 39.70 -0.81 25.94
C ALA A 11 38.83 -2.06 25.72
N VAL A 12 37.66 -2.09 26.33
CA VAL A 12 36.50 -2.83 25.82
C VAL A 12 35.29 -1.92 25.94
N SER A 13 35.05 -1.13 24.89
CA SER A 13 33.76 -0.50 24.66
C SER A 13 32.75 -1.61 24.36
N ALA A 14 31.96 -2.00 25.36
CA ALA A 14 30.85 -2.92 25.17
C ALA A 14 29.68 -2.17 24.51
N ILE A 15 29.73 -1.99 23.20
CA ILE A 15 28.54 -1.64 22.40
C ILE A 15 27.73 -2.93 22.24
N ALA A 16 26.77 -3.15 23.14
CA ALA A 16 25.75 -4.17 22.97
C ALA A 16 24.71 -3.69 21.95
N LEU A 17 25.07 -3.69 20.66
CA LEU A 17 24.16 -3.43 19.54
C LEU A 17 23.99 -4.71 18.72
N ALA A 18 23.34 -5.71 19.30
CA ALA A 18 23.06 -6.97 18.61
C ALA A 18 21.69 -7.54 19.02
N CYS A 19 20.62 -6.83 18.66
CA CYS A 19 19.27 -7.40 18.53
C CYS A 19 18.53 -6.86 17.30
N MET A 20 19.26 -6.45 16.26
CA MET A 20 18.69 -5.98 15.00
C MET A 20 19.05 -6.93 13.87
N SER A 21 18.40 -8.10 13.79
CA SER A 21 18.45 -8.96 12.60
C SER A 21 17.39 -10.06 12.67
N SER A 22 16.15 -9.76 12.25
CA SER A 22 15.20 -10.75 11.69
C SER A 22 13.96 -10.12 11.03
N THR A 23 13.60 -8.87 11.30
CA THR A 23 12.36 -8.28 10.78
C THR A 23 12.49 -7.63 9.40
N ALA A 24 13.71 -7.37 8.92
CA ALA A 24 13.94 -6.66 7.67
C ALA A 24 13.55 -7.44 6.40
N TYR A 25 13.41 -8.77 6.45
CA TYR A 25 13.05 -9.58 5.26
C TYR A 25 11.54 -9.71 5.02
N SER A 26 10.68 -9.35 5.99
CA SER A 26 9.22 -9.18 5.77
C SER A 26 8.83 -7.75 5.36
N ALA A 27 9.73 -6.77 5.53
CA ALA A 27 9.44 -5.35 5.34
C ALA A 27 9.08 -4.97 3.89
N GLY A 28 9.49 -5.76 2.89
CA GLY A 28 9.24 -5.45 1.47
C GLY A 28 7.77 -5.51 1.03
N LYS A 29 6.86 -6.03 1.87
CA LYS A 29 5.44 -6.18 1.53
C LYS A 29 4.49 -5.47 2.51
N CYS A 30 5.04 -4.82 3.53
CA CYS A 30 4.25 -4.06 4.48
C CYS A 30 4.18 -2.61 4.04
N SER A 31 2.97 -2.04 4.08
CA SER A 31 2.80 -0.61 3.87
C SER A 31 3.35 0.16 5.09
N PRO A 32 4.13 1.23 4.87
CA PRO A 32 4.54 2.13 5.95
C PRO A 32 3.41 3.07 6.40
N GLU A 33 2.35 3.18 5.60
CA GLU A 33 1.17 4.00 5.87
C GLU A 33 0.03 3.18 6.46
N SER A 34 -0.81 3.84 7.26
CA SER A 34 -2.11 3.32 7.65
C SER A 34 -3.08 3.30 6.47
N TYR A 35 -4.15 2.49 6.56
CA TYR A 35 -5.17 2.48 5.51
C TYR A 35 -5.86 3.85 5.38
N SER A 36 -6.07 4.55 6.50
CA SER A 36 -6.69 5.88 6.49
C SER A 36 -5.83 6.92 5.77
N GLN A 37 -4.50 6.87 5.95
CA GLN A 37 -3.54 7.73 5.25
C GLN A 37 -3.57 7.45 3.75
N ALA A 38 -3.41 6.19 3.35
CA ALA A 38 -3.42 5.79 1.95
C ALA A 38 -4.76 6.13 1.26
N ARG A 39 -5.89 5.97 1.96
CA ARG A 39 -7.23 6.33 1.47
C ARG A 39 -7.36 7.83 1.22
N SER A 40 -6.87 8.65 2.16
CA SER A 40 -6.87 10.11 2.03
C SER A 40 -6.01 10.55 0.84
N ALA A 41 -4.79 10.01 0.73
CA ALA A 41 -3.89 10.30 -0.37
C ALA A 41 -4.47 9.92 -1.73
N MET A 42 -5.06 8.72 -1.86
CA MET A 42 -5.73 8.26 -3.07
C MET A 42 -6.88 9.20 -3.45
N THR A 43 -7.72 9.58 -2.49
CA THR A 43 -8.85 10.49 -2.74
C THR A 43 -8.36 11.84 -3.28
N THR A 44 -7.33 12.41 -2.67
CA THR A 44 -6.71 13.66 -3.12
C THR A 44 -6.17 13.54 -4.53
N ARG A 45 -5.49 12.44 -4.87
CA ARG A 45 -4.94 12.21 -6.20
C ARG A 45 -6.01 12.01 -7.28
N LEU A 46 -7.10 11.30 -6.98
CA LEU A 46 -8.23 11.17 -7.91
C LEU A 46 -8.79 12.56 -8.28
N LEU A 47 -9.03 13.40 -7.27
CA LEU A 47 -9.51 14.77 -7.50
C LEU A 47 -8.50 15.61 -8.29
N ALA A 48 -7.22 15.53 -7.93
CA ALA A 48 -6.15 16.29 -8.59
C ALA A 48 -5.93 15.88 -10.06
N THR A 49 -6.33 14.66 -10.43
CA THR A 49 -6.13 14.12 -11.78
C THR A 49 -7.38 14.17 -12.65
N GLY A 50 -8.49 14.71 -12.14
CA GLY A 50 -9.69 15.04 -12.92
C GLY A 50 -10.94 14.25 -12.57
N ASP A 51 -10.91 13.36 -11.58
CA ASP A 51 -12.15 12.78 -11.06
C ASP A 51 -12.98 13.84 -10.34
N SER A 52 -14.28 13.89 -10.64
CA SER A 52 -15.22 14.67 -9.83
C SER A 52 -15.37 14.09 -8.42
N LYS A 53 -15.86 14.91 -7.48
CA LYS A 53 -16.16 14.45 -6.10
C LYS A 53 -17.09 13.23 -6.07
N ALA A 54 -18.06 13.17 -6.99
CA ALA A 54 -18.99 12.05 -7.08
C ALA A 54 -18.30 10.76 -7.56
N GLN A 55 -17.43 10.86 -8.57
CA GLN A 55 -16.64 9.73 -9.07
C GLN A 55 -15.67 9.23 -8.00
N ALA A 56 -14.88 10.11 -7.40
CA ALA A 56 -13.96 9.74 -6.31
C ALA A 56 -14.71 9.08 -5.13
N SER A 57 -15.87 9.63 -4.73
CA SER A 57 -16.70 9.03 -3.67
C SER A 57 -17.23 7.65 -4.04
N PHE A 58 -17.65 7.45 -5.28
CA PHE A 58 -18.11 6.16 -5.78
C PHE A 58 -16.98 5.12 -5.78
N LEU A 59 -15.80 5.49 -6.29
CA LEU A 59 -14.64 4.62 -6.38
C LEU A 59 -14.13 4.22 -4.98
N MET A 60 -13.96 5.21 -4.10
CA MET A 60 -13.42 4.97 -2.77
C MET A 60 -14.39 4.21 -1.87
N ARG A 61 -15.71 4.44 -1.95
CA ARG A 61 -16.69 3.68 -1.18
C ARG A 61 -16.66 2.18 -1.50
N ASN A 62 -16.54 1.84 -2.78
CA ASN A 62 -16.47 0.43 -3.19
C ASN A 62 -15.12 -0.21 -2.85
N THR A 63 -14.04 0.56 -3.00
CA THR A 63 -12.70 0.19 -2.55
C THR A 63 -12.68 -0.11 -1.05
N ASP A 64 -13.28 0.77 -0.24
CA ASP A 64 -13.43 0.58 1.21
C ASP A 64 -14.18 -0.72 1.48
N ARG A 65 -15.39 -0.90 0.94
CA ARG A 65 -16.19 -2.11 1.14
C ARG A 65 -15.40 -3.40 0.89
N MET A 66 -14.67 -3.45 -0.22
CA MET A 66 -13.94 -4.65 -0.64
C MET A 66 -12.64 -4.86 0.14
N THR A 67 -11.94 -3.78 0.50
CA THR A 67 -10.69 -3.83 1.27
C THR A 67 -10.97 -4.17 2.74
N PHE A 68 -12.06 -3.67 3.31
CA PHE A 68 -12.48 -4.02 4.68
C PHE A 68 -12.98 -5.47 4.82
N ALA A 69 -13.35 -6.13 3.71
CA ALA A 69 -13.64 -7.55 3.71
C ALA A 69 -12.39 -8.43 3.94
N LEU A 70 -11.18 -7.87 3.77
CA LEU A 70 -9.95 -8.53 4.19
C LEU A 70 -9.89 -8.60 5.72
N ARG A 71 -9.59 -9.78 6.26
CA ARG A 71 -9.60 -10.04 7.71
C ARG A 71 -8.20 -10.34 8.23
N GLY A 72 -7.89 -9.80 9.42
CA GLY A 72 -6.58 -9.96 10.05
C GLY A 72 -6.22 -11.40 10.43
N ASP A 73 -7.21 -12.21 10.78
CA ASP A 73 -7.05 -13.63 11.08
C ASP A 73 -6.64 -14.47 9.86
N LYS A 74 -6.83 -13.94 8.65
CA LYS A 74 -6.44 -14.56 7.39
C LYS A 74 -5.06 -14.14 6.88
N LEU A 75 -4.34 -13.29 7.61
CA LEU A 75 -2.99 -12.90 7.23
C LEU A 75 -2.02 -14.09 7.30
N ASN A 76 -1.07 -14.15 6.36
CA ASN A 76 0.05 -15.08 6.45
C ASN A 76 1.05 -14.65 7.53
N ASP A 77 2.00 -15.51 7.87
CA ASP A 77 2.89 -15.26 9.02
C ASP A 77 3.77 -14.03 8.84
N ARG A 78 4.14 -13.71 7.59
CA ARG A 78 4.90 -12.51 7.27
C ARG A 78 4.07 -11.24 7.47
N ALA A 79 2.83 -11.24 6.99
CA ALA A 79 1.95 -10.08 7.03
C ALA A 79 1.32 -9.86 8.42
N LYS A 80 1.19 -10.89 9.26
CA LYS A 80 0.73 -10.76 10.65
C LYS A 80 1.54 -9.75 11.45
N ALA A 81 2.87 -9.74 11.26
CA ALA A 81 3.77 -8.79 11.92
C ALA A 81 3.46 -7.33 11.58
N CYS A 82 2.85 -7.08 10.42
CA CYS A 82 2.52 -5.74 9.93
C CYS A 82 1.08 -5.33 10.23
N GLY A 83 0.23 -6.28 10.59
CA GLY A 83 -1.16 -6.04 10.92
C GLY A 83 -2.06 -5.80 9.70
N ILE A 84 -3.36 -5.91 9.93
CA ILE A 84 -4.38 -5.83 8.88
C ILE A 84 -4.44 -4.45 8.23
N ASP A 85 -4.13 -3.40 8.98
CA ASP A 85 -4.21 -2.04 8.46
C ASP A 85 -3.14 -1.78 7.39
N SER A 86 -1.90 -2.22 7.65
CA SER A 86 -0.80 -2.17 6.68
C SER A 86 -1.12 -3.02 5.43
N ALA A 87 -1.72 -4.21 5.61
CA ALA A 87 -2.11 -5.06 4.48
C ALA A 87 -3.23 -4.44 3.62
N ARG A 88 -4.16 -3.70 4.24
CA ARG A 88 -5.19 -2.94 3.51
C ARG A 88 -4.57 -1.74 2.79
N ALA A 89 -3.66 -1.02 3.44
CA ALA A 89 -2.95 0.10 2.85
C ALA A 89 -2.09 -0.33 1.64
N TYR A 90 -1.53 -1.55 1.68
CA TYR A 90 -0.81 -2.14 0.54
C TYR A 90 -1.63 -2.16 -0.75
N VAL A 91 -2.94 -2.46 -0.67
CA VAL A 91 -3.83 -2.46 -1.84
C VAL A 91 -3.87 -1.08 -2.50
N LEU A 92 -4.01 -0.03 -1.69
CA LEU A 92 -4.05 1.35 -2.17
C LEU A 92 -2.68 1.84 -2.65
N GLY A 93 -1.60 1.46 -1.97
CA GLY A 93 -0.24 1.78 -2.41
C GLY A 93 0.14 1.08 -3.72
N CYS A 94 -0.35 -0.12 -3.97
CA CYS A 94 -0.26 -0.78 -5.28
C CYS A 94 -1.05 0.00 -6.33
N LEU A 95 -2.30 0.35 -6.02
CA LEU A 95 -3.18 1.05 -6.95
C LEU A 95 -2.63 2.42 -7.36
N ASP A 96 -2.07 3.15 -6.39
CA ASP A 96 -1.47 4.48 -6.61
C ASP A 96 -0.34 4.43 -7.64
N LYS A 97 0.54 3.44 -7.51
CA LYS A 97 1.66 3.21 -8.44
C LYS A 97 1.21 2.86 -9.85
N GLN A 98 0.05 2.22 -10.00
CA GLN A 98 -0.48 1.81 -11.30
C GLN A 98 -1.24 2.95 -12.00
N LEU A 99 -1.97 3.77 -11.25
CA LEU A 99 -2.84 4.81 -11.82
C LEU A 99 -2.12 6.13 -12.08
N PHE A 100 -1.09 6.45 -11.30
CA PHE A 100 -0.41 7.74 -11.38
C PHE A 100 1.08 7.61 -11.69
N PRO A 101 1.48 6.90 -12.78
CA PRO A 101 2.85 6.97 -13.24
C PRO A 101 3.16 8.42 -13.67
N VAL A 102 4.34 8.90 -13.30
CA VAL A 102 4.82 10.25 -13.60
C VAL A 102 4.74 10.50 -15.11
N GLY A 103 3.94 11.48 -15.56
CA GLY A 103 3.96 11.97 -16.94
C GLY A 103 2.70 11.80 -17.80
N ALA A 104 1.55 11.41 -17.26
CA ALA A 104 0.32 11.33 -18.06
C ALA A 104 -0.25 12.74 -18.37
N GLY A 105 0.00 13.22 -19.60
CA GLY A 105 -0.55 14.47 -20.15
C GLY A 105 -2.09 14.50 -20.24
N SER A 106 -2.63 15.71 -20.31
CA SER A 106 -4.02 16.07 -20.02
C SER A 106 -5.03 15.94 -21.18
N SER A 107 -4.86 15.02 -22.13
CA SER A 107 -5.77 14.94 -23.30
C SER A 107 -6.12 13.51 -23.74
N SER A 108 -6.24 12.60 -22.79
CA SER A 108 -6.66 11.21 -23.06
C SER A 108 -8.19 11.06 -22.98
N PRO A 109 -8.84 10.17 -23.78
CA PRO A 109 -10.30 9.92 -23.76
C PRO A 109 -10.84 9.28 -22.46
N LEU A 110 -10.17 9.51 -21.32
CA LEU A 110 -10.43 8.92 -20.02
C LEU A 110 -11.82 9.29 -19.48
N ASP A 111 -12.35 10.45 -19.86
CA ASP A 111 -13.65 10.91 -19.37
C ASP A 111 -14.80 10.43 -20.27
N GLN A 112 -14.50 9.74 -21.38
CA GLN A 112 -15.52 9.14 -22.22
C GLN A 112 -16.30 8.08 -21.43
N THR A 113 -17.62 8.22 -21.40
CA THR A 113 -18.50 7.23 -20.78
C THR A 113 -18.64 6.00 -21.67
N LYS A 114 -18.52 4.81 -21.07
CA LYS A 114 -18.78 3.51 -21.67
C LYS A 114 -19.98 2.87 -21.00
N LEU A 115 -20.74 2.10 -21.79
CA LEU A 115 -21.72 1.16 -21.26
C LEU A 115 -21.00 -0.15 -20.88
N THR A 116 -21.28 -0.65 -19.69
CA THR A 116 -20.60 -1.81 -19.11
C THR A 116 -21.64 -2.83 -18.62
N PRO A 117 -21.25 -4.09 -18.36
CA PRO A 117 -22.14 -5.08 -17.75
C PRO A 117 -22.69 -4.66 -16.37
N GLY A 118 -22.07 -3.68 -15.71
CA GLY A 118 -22.47 -3.19 -14.39
C GLY A 118 -21.41 -3.45 -13.34
N PHE A 119 -20.30 -2.70 -13.37
CA PHE A 119 -19.29 -2.79 -12.30
C PHE A 119 -19.72 -1.99 -11.08
N TRP A 120 -19.65 -2.62 -9.91
CA TRP A 120 -20.05 -2.02 -8.63
C TRP A 120 -21.44 -1.37 -8.64
N GLY A 121 -22.37 -1.96 -9.40
CA GLY A 121 -23.76 -1.49 -9.52
C GLY A 121 -23.98 -0.35 -10.52
N ARG A 122 -22.95 0.11 -11.24
CA ARG A 122 -23.07 1.16 -12.28
C ARG A 122 -22.78 0.60 -13.67
N LYS A 123 -23.74 0.78 -14.59
CA LYS A 123 -23.61 0.39 -16.00
C LYS A 123 -22.95 1.46 -16.88
N ARG A 124 -22.91 2.71 -16.42
CA ARG A 124 -22.27 3.83 -17.14
C ARG A 124 -21.09 4.32 -16.32
N LEU A 125 -19.89 4.11 -16.86
CA LEU A 125 -18.62 4.44 -16.23
C LEU A 125 -17.71 5.12 -17.24
N SER A 126 -16.93 6.10 -16.79
CA SER A 126 -15.86 6.66 -17.61
C SER A 126 -14.74 5.63 -17.80
N VAL A 127 -13.93 5.80 -18.85
CA VAL A 127 -12.71 5.00 -19.06
C VAL A 127 -11.78 5.11 -17.84
N ARG A 128 -11.70 6.29 -17.21
CA ARG A 128 -10.96 6.53 -15.96
C ARG A 128 -11.45 5.66 -14.81
N GLU A 129 -12.77 5.64 -14.57
CA GLU A 129 -13.38 4.81 -13.53
C GLU A 129 -13.13 3.32 -13.81
N LEU A 130 -13.18 2.91 -15.08
CA LEU A 130 -12.89 1.53 -15.49
C LEU A 130 -11.43 1.13 -15.25
N LEU A 131 -10.47 2.01 -15.56
CA LEU A 131 -9.05 1.78 -15.27
C LEU A 131 -8.82 1.65 -13.77
N PHE A 132 -9.41 2.54 -12.97
CA PHE A 132 -9.37 2.44 -11.52
C PHE A 132 -9.87 1.09 -11.03
N ILE A 133 -11.06 0.67 -11.47
CA ILE A 133 -11.68 -0.60 -11.07
C ILE A 133 -10.79 -1.78 -11.45
N GLY A 134 -10.28 -1.81 -12.68
CA GLY A 134 -9.40 -2.88 -13.17
C GLY A 134 -8.13 -3.01 -12.33
N HIS A 135 -7.40 -1.90 -12.14
CA HIS A 135 -6.18 -1.90 -11.34
C HIS A 135 -6.45 -2.20 -9.87
N PHE A 136 -7.57 -1.73 -9.30
CA PHE A 136 -7.95 -2.05 -7.94
C PHE A 136 -8.11 -3.57 -7.76
N HIS A 137 -8.85 -4.23 -8.66
CA HIS A 137 -9.05 -5.68 -8.59
C HIS A 137 -7.74 -6.46 -8.74
N ALA A 138 -6.83 -6.01 -9.63
CA ALA A 138 -5.50 -6.59 -9.77
C ALA A 138 -4.69 -6.45 -8.47
N CYS A 139 -4.63 -5.26 -7.88
CA CYS A 139 -3.91 -5.00 -6.64
C CYS A 139 -4.52 -5.73 -5.43
N LEU A 140 -5.85 -5.86 -5.37
CA LEU A 140 -6.54 -6.64 -4.36
C LEU A 140 -6.20 -8.14 -4.49
N GLY A 141 -6.15 -8.65 -5.72
CA GLY A 141 -5.73 -10.02 -6.02
C GLY A 141 -4.28 -10.27 -5.57
N ALA A 142 -3.36 -9.39 -5.96
CA ALA A 142 -1.97 -9.47 -5.53
C ALA A 142 -1.81 -9.40 -4.01
N ALA A 143 -2.56 -8.52 -3.34
CA ALA A 143 -2.55 -8.46 -1.87
C ALA A 143 -3.00 -9.79 -1.25
N LYS A 144 -4.09 -10.39 -1.75
CA LYS A 144 -4.56 -11.69 -1.29
C LYS A 144 -3.51 -12.78 -1.47
N GLU A 145 -2.84 -12.81 -2.61
CA GLU A 145 -1.78 -13.79 -2.90
C GLU A 145 -0.55 -13.62 -1.99
N PHE A 146 -0.07 -12.39 -1.80
CA PHE A 146 1.20 -12.15 -1.10
C PHE A 146 1.07 -11.97 0.41
N LEU A 147 -0.10 -11.55 0.92
CA LEU A 147 -0.29 -11.15 2.32
C LEU A 147 -1.27 -12.04 3.09
N PHE A 148 -2.14 -12.77 2.40
CA PHE A 148 -3.17 -13.60 3.03
C PHE A 148 -2.90 -15.08 2.80
N ARG A 149 -3.47 -15.91 3.65
CA ARG A 149 -3.54 -17.36 3.48
C ARG A 149 -4.75 -17.63 2.57
N GLY A 150 -4.55 -18.46 1.55
CA GLY A 150 -5.60 -18.92 0.63
C GLY A 150 -6.79 -19.53 1.36
#